data_AF-A0A356NXB3-F1
#
_entry.id   AF-A0A356NXB3-F1
#
_cell.length_a   1.000
_cell.length_b   1.000
_cell.length_c   1.000
_cell.angle_alpha   90.00
_cell.angle_beta   90.00
_cell.angle_gamma   90.00
#
_symmetry.space_group_name_H-M   'P 1'
#
loop_
_entity.id
_entity.type
_entity.pdbx_description
1 polymer ?
#
loop_
_entity_poly.entity_id
_entity_poly.type
_entity_poly.pdbx_seq_one_letter_code
_entity_poly.pdbx_strand_id
1 'polypeptide(L)'
;GTTENIGYMAGATKDMFDRCYDDWLDRHEAMPVGIYIRAGRDGTATRRALESIIGALRWRLVAAPLILHGDWQDAYRDQVSELAMGMAAGMDAGIF
;
A
#
# COMPACT_ATOMS: atom_id res chain seq x y z
N GLY A 1 -1.65 1.25 -4.77
CA GLY A 1 -2.49 0.11 -4.35
C GLY A 1 -2.24 -1.09 -5.26
N THR A 2 -2.75 -2.26 -4.91
CA THR A 2 -2.65 -3.49 -5.71
C THR A 2 -3.94 -4.31 -5.61
N THR A 3 -4.23 -5.14 -6.60
CA THR A 3 -5.19 -6.24 -6.42
C THR A 3 -4.52 -7.41 -5.71
N GLU A 4 -5.29 -8.18 -4.95
CA GLU A 4 -4.94 -9.56 -4.61
C GLU A 4 -5.10 -10.44 -5.86
N ASN A 5 -4.05 -11.19 -6.17
CA ASN A 5 -4.00 -12.17 -7.24
C ASN A 5 -3.39 -13.47 -6.70
N ILE A 6 -4.16 -14.56 -6.73
CA ILE A 6 -3.74 -15.90 -6.24
C ILE A 6 -3.15 -15.83 -4.80
N GLY A 7 -3.77 -15.04 -3.93
CA GLY A 7 -3.33 -14.88 -2.53
C GLY A 7 -2.08 -14.01 -2.33
N TYR A 8 -1.66 -13.25 -3.34
CA TYR A 8 -0.52 -12.35 -3.26
C TYR A 8 -0.80 -11.01 -3.98
N MET A 9 0.17 -10.09 -4.01
CA MET A 9 0.01 -8.85 -4.78
C MET A 9 -0.03 -9.12 -6.29
N ALA A 10 -0.53 -8.15 -7.06
CA ALA A 10 -0.58 -8.22 -8.51
C ALA A 10 0.83 -8.35 -9.09
N GLY A 11 0.96 -9.06 -10.23
CA GLY A 11 2.25 -9.25 -10.88
C GLY A 11 2.98 -7.94 -11.19
N ALA A 12 2.26 -6.91 -11.62
CA ALA A 12 2.83 -5.57 -11.87
C ALA A 12 3.38 -4.91 -10.60
N THR A 13 2.71 -5.08 -9.46
CA THR A 13 3.20 -4.55 -8.18
C THR A 13 4.44 -5.32 -7.71
N LYS A 14 4.44 -6.65 -7.87
CA LYS A 14 5.61 -7.47 -7.57
C LYS A 14 6.80 -7.09 -8.46
N ASP A 15 6.60 -6.98 -9.76
CA ASP A 15 7.64 -6.60 -10.74
C ASP A 15 8.28 -5.25 -10.40
N MET A 16 7.46 -4.25 -10.03
CA MET A 16 7.97 -2.94 -9.58
C MET A 16 8.91 -3.09 -8.39
N PHE A 17 8.50 -3.83 -7.35
CA PHE A 17 9.36 -4.05 -6.19
C PHE A 17 10.60 -4.86 -6.55
N ASP A 18 10.47 -5.99 -7.27
CA ASP A 18 11.61 -6.84 -7.64
C ASP A 18 12.68 -6.07 -8.42
N ARG A 19 12.29 -5.10 -9.25
CA ARG A 19 13.23 -4.28 -10.05
C ARG A 19 13.83 -3.09 -9.30
N CYS A 20 13.09 -2.49 -8.38
CA CYS A 20 13.47 -1.22 -7.77
C CYS A 20 13.89 -1.33 -6.31
N TYR A 21 13.66 -2.48 -5.67
CA TYR A 21 13.89 -2.66 -4.24
C TYR A 21 15.34 -2.36 -3.83
N ASP A 22 16.32 -2.95 -4.52
CA ASP A 22 17.74 -2.77 -4.19
C ASP A 22 18.17 -1.31 -4.41
N ASP A 23 17.63 -0.64 -5.43
CA ASP A 23 17.92 0.76 -5.72
C ASP A 23 17.33 1.72 -4.67
N TRP A 24 16.26 1.33 -3.98
CA TRP A 24 15.60 2.15 -2.96
C TRP A 24 16.11 1.87 -1.54
N LEU A 25 16.74 0.72 -1.34
CA LEU A 25 17.30 0.32 -0.06
C LEU A 25 18.24 1.42 0.45
N ASP A 26 18.04 1.84 1.70
CA ASP A 26 18.83 2.85 2.40
C ASP A 26 18.85 4.28 1.80
N ARG A 27 17.99 4.58 0.81
CA ARG A 27 17.93 5.91 0.17
C ARG A 27 16.72 6.75 0.55
N HIS A 28 15.61 6.09 0.88
CA HIS A 28 14.31 6.72 1.09
C HIS A 28 13.69 6.31 2.42
N GLU A 29 14.50 6.33 3.48
CA GLU A 29 14.02 6.02 4.83
C GLU A 29 12.94 7.00 5.28
N ALA A 30 12.02 6.51 6.12
CA ALA A 30 10.88 7.23 6.66
C ALA A 30 9.89 7.80 5.63
N MET A 31 10.03 7.46 4.32
CA MET A 31 9.12 7.86 3.27
C MET A 31 7.66 7.53 3.67
N PRO A 32 6.76 8.53 3.74
CA PRO A 32 5.36 8.30 4.07
C PRO A 32 4.65 7.53 2.95
N VAL A 33 3.94 6.46 3.31
CA VAL A 33 3.20 5.63 2.35
C VAL A 33 1.82 5.25 2.83
N GLY A 34 0.84 5.36 1.93
CA GLY A 34 -0.50 4.81 2.08
C GLY A 34 -0.73 3.67 1.09
N ILE A 35 -1.41 2.60 1.52
CA ILE A 35 -1.67 1.43 0.67
C ILE A 35 -3.14 1.04 0.75
N TYR A 36 -3.70 0.67 -0.39
CA TYR A 36 -4.95 -0.07 -0.47
C TYR A 36 -4.77 -1.37 -1.27
N ILE A 37 -5.56 -2.38 -0.93
CA ILE A 37 -5.56 -3.72 -1.52
C ILE A 37 -6.98 -4.07 -1.95
N ARG A 38 -7.22 -4.37 -3.24
CA ARG A 38 -8.49 -4.98 -3.68
C ARG A 38 -8.40 -6.49 -3.50
N ALA A 39 -9.00 -7.01 -2.44
CA ALA A 39 -8.98 -8.43 -2.11
C ALA A 39 -10.29 -9.11 -2.49
N GLY A 40 -10.21 -10.19 -3.27
CA GLY A 40 -11.38 -11.03 -3.56
C GLY A 40 -11.60 -12.09 -2.47
N ARG A 41 -10.52 -12.55 -1.86
CA ARG A 41 -10.50 -13.29 -0.59
C ARG A 41 -10.09 -12.31 0.52
N ASP A 42 -9.42 -12.77 1.56
CA ASP A 42 -9.13 -11.98 2.77
C ASP A 42 -8.07 -10.88 2.62
N GLY A 43 -7.19 -10.90 1.62
CA GLY A 43 -6.11 -9.91 1.43
C GLY A 43 -4.98 -9.96 2.46
N THR A 44 -5.02 -10.87 3.43
CA THR A 44 -4.10 -10.95 4.57
C THR A 44 -2.68 -11.26 4.13
N ALA A 45 -2.50 -12.23 3.22
CA ALA A 45 -1.18 -12.58 2.71
C ALA A 45 -0.56 -11.43 1.90
N THR A 46 -1.37 -10.75 1.08
CA THR A 46 -0.96 -9.54 0.34
C THR A 46 -0.56 -8.41 1.28
N ARG A 47 -1.34 -8.15 2.33
CA ARG A 47 -1.04 -7.15 3.36
C ARG A 47 0.32 -7.46 4.03
N ARG A 48 0.49 -8.68 4.54
CA ARG A 48 1.73 -9.09 5.22
C ARG A 48 2.96 -8.96 4.31
N ALA A 49 2.82 -9.32 3.03
CA ALA A 49 3.91 -9.19 2.07
C ALA A 49 4.31 -7.72 1.85
N LEU A 50 3.33 -6.83 1.67
CA LEU A 50 3.59 -5.40 1.49
C LEU A 50 4.17 -4.77 2.75
N GLU A 51 3.64 -5.10 3.94
CA GLU A 51 4.17 -4.64 5.22
C GLU A 51 5.63 -5.10 5.41
N SER A 52 5.96 -6.34 5.02
CA SER A 52 7.34 -6.84 5.05
C SER A 52 8.27 -6.04 4.15
N ILE A 53 7.88 -5.78 2.89
CA ILE A 53 8.69 -5.02 1.94
C ILE A 53 8.89 -3.58 2.42
N ILE A 54 7.82 -2.93 2.88
CA ILE A 54 7.82 -1.55 3.37
C ILE A 54 8.67 -1.42 4.64
N GLY A 55 8.55 -2.38 5.55
CA GLY A 55 9.38 -2.44 6.74
C GLY A 55 10.86 -2.59 6.41
N ALA A 56 11.19 -3.45 5.44
CA ALA A 56 12.57 -3.64 5.00
C ALA A 56 13.15 -2.38 4.31
N LEU A 57 12.33 -1.65 3.54
CA LEU A 57 12.69 -0.33 2.98
C LEU A 57 12.70 0.80 4.03
N ARG A 58 12.32 0.52 5.28
CA ARG A 58 12.18 1.51 6.37
C ARG A 58 11.25 2.66 6.02
N TRP A 59 10.25 2.39 5.18
CA TRP A 59 9.18 3.33 4.86
C TRP A 59 8.15 3.38 5.99
N ARG A 60 7.41 4.48 6.08
CA ARG A 60 6.46 4.72 7.18
C ARG A 60 5.02 4.66 6.68
N LEU A 61 4.27 3.67 7.15
CA LEU A 61 2.82 3.61 6.95
C LEU A 61 2.15 4.77 7.68
N VAL A 62 1.47 5.65 6.92
CA VAL A 62 0.73 6.79 7.50
C VAL A 62 -0.66 6.38 7.99
N ALA A 63 -1.16 5.24 7.54
CA ALA A 63 -2.39 4.61 7.97
C ALA A 63 -2.24 3.08 7.85
N ALA A 64 -3.11 2.34 8.53
CA ALA A 64 -3.20 0.90 8.34
C ALA A 64 -3.52 0.58 6.86
N PRO A 65 -2.96 -0.48 6.26
CA PRO A 65 -3.28 -0.87 4.89
C PRO A 65 -4.79 -1.09 4.72
N LEU A 66 -5.40 -0.36 3.78
CA LEU A 66 -6.83 -0.43 3.50
C LEU A 66 -7.13 -1.70 2.68
N ILE A 67 -7.93 -2.62 3.22
CA ILE A 67 -8.36 -3.82 2.49
C ILE A 67 -9.80 -3.62 2.00
N LEU A 68 -9.94 -3.54 0.68
CA LEU A 68 -11.22 -3.49 -0.03
C LEU A 68 -11.63 -4.93 -0.34
N HIS A 69 -12.38 -5.54 0.59
CA HIS A 69 -12.65 -6.98 0.62
C HIS A 69 -13.99 -7.37 -0.01
N GLY A 70 -13.95 -8.32 -0.94
CA GLY A 70 -15.13 -8.97 -1.52
C GLY A 70 -15.51 -8.38 -2.88
N ASP A 71 -16.80 -8.50 -3.20
CA ASP A 71 -17.36 -7.93 -4.42
C ASP A 71 -17.22 -6.41 -4.44
N TRP A 72 -17.21 -5.84 -5.65
CA TRP A 72 -17.09 -4.39 -5.82
C TRP A 72 -18.21 -3.65 -5.06
N GLN A 73 -17.82 -2.60 -4.35
CA GLN A 73 -18.73 -1.66 -3.71
C GLN A 73 -18.34 -0.24 -4.13
N ASP A 74 -19.32 0.58 -4.50
CA ASP A 74 -19.05 1.96 -4.93
C ASP A 74 -18.38 2.79 -3.83
N ALA A 75 -18.66 2.47 -2.56
CA ALA A 75 -18.04 3.08 -1.38
C ALA A 75 -16.51 2.91 -1.32
N TYR A 76 -15.93 1.94 -2.05
CA TYR A 76 -14.48 1.78 -2.11
C TYR A 76 -13.77 3.00 -2.69
N ARG A 77 -14.43 3.74 -3.58
CA ARG A 77 -13.88 4.99 -4.12
C ARG A 77 -13.72 6.03 -3.02
N ASP A 78 -14.72 6.16 -2.16
CA ASP A 78 -14.71 7.12 -1.05
C ASP A 78 -13.65 6.73 -0.01
N GLN A 79 -13.54 5.44 0.33
CA GLN A 79 -12.51 4.95 1.25
C GLN A 79 -11.08 5.21 0.75
N VAL A 80 -10.83 4.98 -0.55
CA VAL A 80 -9.52 5.27 -1.15
C VAL A 80 -9.29 6.78 -1.24
N SER A 81 -10.33 7.56 -1.52
CA SER A 81 -10.24 9.02 -1.53
C SER A 81 -9.92 9.57 -0.14
N GLU A 82 -10.52 9.04 0.91
CA GLU A 82 -10.25 9.44 2.29
C GLU A 82 -8.80 9.17 2.67
N LEU A 83 -8.29 7.96 2.36
CA LEU A 83 -6.87 7.62 2.56
C LEU A 83 -5.94 8.60 1.80
N ALA A 84 -6.23 8.86 0.53
CA ALA A 84 -5.42 9.76 -0.30
C ALA A 84 -5.47 11.21 0.18
N MET A 85 -6.66 11.70 0.57
CA MET A 85 -6.83 13.04 1.13
C MET A 85 -6.08 13.19 2.46
N GLY A 86 -6.15 12.18 3.33
CA GLY A 86 -5.39 12.17 4.59
C GLY A 86 -3.89 12.23 4.35
N MET A 87 -3.38 11.50 3.35
CA MET A 87 -1.98 11.58 2.94
C MET A 87 -1.62 12.96 2.38
N ALA A 88 -2.43 13.51 1.48
CA ALA A 88 -2.20 14.83 0.89
C ALA A 88 -2.19 15.94 1.95
N ALA A 89 -3.17 15.95 2.86
CA ALA A 89 -3.25 16.91 3.94
C ALA A 89 -2.07 16.79 4.92
N GLY A 90 -1.64 15.58 5.24
CA GLY A 90 -0.48 15.35 6.10
C GLY A 90 0.84 15.87 5.51
N MET A 91 1.03 15.70 4.19
CA MET A 91 2.18 16.26 3.47
C MET A 91 2.12 17.79 3.41
N ASP A 92 0.97 18.36 3.07
CA ASP A 92 0.78 19.82 2.98
C ASP A 92 1.02 20.52 4.33
N ALA A 93 0.57 19.88 5.42
CA ALA A 93 0.77 20.37 6.77
C ALA A 93 2.18 20.09 7.34
N GLY A 94 3.05 19.40 6.61
CA GLY A 94 4.40 19.02 7.08
C GLY A 94 4.40 18.08 8.28
N ILE A 95 3.31 17.32 8.48
CA ILE A 95 3.24 16.27 9.51
C ILE A 95 4.21 15.15 9.15
N PHE A 96 4.44 14.94 7.85
CA PHE A 96 5.40 14.00 7.31
C PHE A 96 5.80 14.28 5.86
#